data_AF-A0A1V9X242-F1
#
_entry.id   AF-A0A1V9X242-F1
#
_cell.length_a   1.000
_cell.length_b   1.000
_cell.length_c   1.000
_cell.angle_alpha   90.00
_cell.angle_beta   90.00
_cell.angle_gamma   90.00
#
_symmetry.space_group_name_H-M   'P 1'
#
loop_
_entity.id
_entity.type
_entity.pdbx_description
1 polymer ?
#
loop_
_entity_poly.entity_id
_entity_poly.type
_entity_poly.pdbx_seq_one_letter_code
_entity_poly.pdbx_strand_id
1 'polypeptide(L)'
;MPPKGKGRGGGGHKGHRRHFTTPEEVAAQQEKEEKERQWRERRNDGGDDDEEDGVKSGSSSEDGSSEESSGEEEAKKAKGVEGLIEIENPNRALHKPKKTSAQVVTDKEQAAAPQLSRREREEIEKQRNKAHYEKLHAAGLTEQARADLARLAIIRKQREEQARKKAEEKRLADAKAAAAAKK
;
A
#
# COMPACT_ATOMS: atom_id res chain seq x y z
N MET A 1 -6.29 50.49 33.26
CA MET A 1 -6.26 50.16 31.81
C MET A 1 -5.95 48.67 31.68
N PRO A 2 -6.86 47.80 31.21
CA PRO A 2 -6.51 46.41 30.97
C PRO A 2 -5.73 46.27 29.65
N PRO A 3 -4.74 45.37 29.56
CA PRO A 3 -3.95 45.16 28.35
C PRO A 3 -4.81 44.55 27.24
N LYS A 4 -4.79 45.19 26.06
CA LYS A 4 -5.43 44.70 24.83
C LYS A 4 -4.89 43.30 24.50
N GLY A 5 -5.71 42.28 24.69
CA GLY A 5 -5.44 40.92 24.21
C GLY A 5 -5.21 40.94 22.71
N LYS A 6 -4.02 40.52 22.26
CA LYS A 6 -3.74 40.21 20.86
C LYS A 6 -4.59 38.97 20.52
N GLY A 7 -5.77 39.19 19.95
CA GLY A 7 -6.53 38.12 19.32
C GLY A 7 -5.68 37.54 18.20
N ARG A 8 -5.13 36.34 18.40
CA ARG A 8 -4.55 35.54 17.32
C ARG A 8 -5.69 35.18 16.39
N GLY A 9 -5.94 36.05 15.41
CA GLY A 9 -6.89 35.80 14.34
C GLY A 9 -6.49 34.50 13.66
N GLY A 10 -7.27 33.45 13.89
CA GLY A 10 -7.18 32.19 13.15
C GLY A 10 -7.50 32.48 11.70
N GLY A 11 -6.45 32.78 10.92
CA GLY A 11 -6.53 32.94 9.48
C GLY A 11 -7.12 31.66 8.91
N GLY A 12 -8.34 31.77 8.37
CA GLY A 12 -9.06 30.63 7.85
C GLY A 12 -8.25 29.93 6.78
N HIS A 13 -8.28 28.60 6.78
CA HIS A 13 -7.74 27.71 5.74
C HIS A 13 -8.47 27.85 4.39
N LYS A 14 -9.13 28.99 4.14
CA LYS A 14 -9.83 29.30 2.89
C LYS A 14 -8.79 29.84 1.91
N GLY A 15 -8.43 29.00 0.94
CA GLY A 15 -7.43 29.31 -0.08
C GLY A 15 -6.18 28.43 -0.01
N HIS A 16 -6.03 27.58 1.01
CA HIS A 16 -4.98 26.57 1.01
C HIS A 16 -5.34 25.46 0.01
N ARG A 17 -4.40 25.11 -0.87
CA ARG A 17 -4.62 24.02 -1.84
C ARG A 17 -4.88 22.73 -1.07
N ARG A 18 -5.93 22.00 -1.45
CA ARG A 18 -6.21 20.68 -0.87
C ARG A 18 -5.16 19.73 -1.42
N HIS A 19 -4.24 19.30 -0.57
CA HIS A 19 -3.33 18.21 -0.90
C HIS A 19 -4.11 16.90 -0.75
N PHE A 20 -4.25 16.18 -1.86
CA PHE A 20 -4.75 14.82 -1.85
C PHE A 20 -3.53 13.91 -1.86
N THR A 21 -3.43 13.01 -0.88
CA THR A 21 -2.37 12.00 -0.86
C THR A 21 -2.45 11.18 -2.13
N THR A 22 -1.41 11.25 -2.97
CA THR A 22 -1.34 10.44 -4.18
C THR A 22 -0.97 9.01 -3.80
N PRO A 23 -1.36 7.99 -4.58
CA PRO A 23 -0.97 6.61 -4.30
C PRO A 23 0.56 6.42 -4.26
N GLU A 24 1.30 7.21 -5.04
CA GLU A 24 2.77 7.25 -5.02
C GLU A 24 3.31 7.82 -3.70
N GLU A 25 2.67 8.87 -3.17
CA GLU A 25 3.06 9.49 -1.89
C GLU A 25 2.79 8.55 -0.71
N VAL A 26 1.70 7.79 -0.75
CA VAL A 26 1.40 6.74 0.25
C VAL A 26 2.44 5.62 0.19
N ALA A 27 2.82 5.18 -1.02
CA ALA A 27 3.85 4.15 -1.18
C ALA A 27 5.22 4.63 -0.68
N ALA A 28 5.59 5.89 -0.99
CA ALA A 28 6.84 6.48 -0.51
C ALA A 28 6.87 6.68 1.01
N GLN A 29 5.72 6.94 1.64
CA GLN A 29 5.61 6.97 3.10
C GLN A 29 5.80 5.58 3.70
N GLN A 30 5.15 4.56 3.13
CA GLN A 30 5.31 3.17 3.57
C GLN A 30 6.75 2.67 3.42
N GLU A 31 7.43 2.99 2.31
CA GLU A 31 8.83 2.62 2.12
C GLU A 31 9.75 3.28 3.15
N LYS A 32 9.48 4.55 3.49
CA LYS A 32 10.23 5.25 4.55
C LYS A 32 10.00 4.61 5.92
N GLU A 33 8.77 4.30 6.27
CA GLU A 33 8.43 3.63 7.52
C GLU A 33 9.04 2.22 7.61
N GLU A 34 9.00 1.45 6.53
CA GLU A 34 9.64 0.13 6.49
C GLU A 34 11.15 0.22 6.62
N LYS A 35 11.78 1.20 5.97
CA LYS A 35 13.22 1.45 6.08
C LYS A 35 13.61 1.88 7.48
N GLU A 36 12.80 2.73 8.12
CA GLU A 36 13.00 3.15 9.50
C GLU A 36 12.80 1.99 10.48
N ARG A 37 11.76 1.18 10.28
CA ARG A 37 11.50 -0.02 11.07
C ARG A 37 12.63 -1.04 10.92
N GLN A 38 13.13 -1.26 9.70
CA GLN A 38 14.31 -2.09 9.48
C GLN A 38 15.56 -1.50 10.12
N TRP A 39 15.73 -0.18 10.11
CA TRP A 39 16.84 0.48 10.79
C TRP A 39 16.77 0.31 12.32
N ARG A 40 15.58 0.47 12.91
CA ARG A 40 15.31 0.20 14.32
C ARG A 40 15.54 -1.28 14.68
N GLU A 41 15.07 -2.19 13.84
CA GLU A 41 15.25 -3.64 14.00
C GLU A 41 16.73 -4.05 13.91
N ARG A 42 17.50 -3.47 12.97
CA ARG A 42 18.95 -3.70 12.85
C ARG A 42 19.74 -3.19 14.04
N ARG A 43 19.22 -2.20 14.78
CA ARG A 43 19.86 -1.60 15.95
C ARG A 43 19.54 -2.30 17.27
N ASN A 44 18.58 -3.22 17.26
CA ASN A 44 18.20 -4.11 18.37
C ASN A 44 18.10 -3.42 19.75
N ASP A 45 17.04 -2.64 19.97
CA ASP A 45 16.39 -2.57 21.28
C ASP A 45 14.94 -2.06 21.15
N GLY A 46 14.01 -2.84 21.70
CA GLY A 46 12.62 -2.43 21.87
C GLY A 46 12.47 -1.73 23.22
N GLY A 47 11.94 -0.52 23.22
CA GLY A 47 11.64 0.23 24.44
C GLY A 47 10.49 1.20 24.18
N ASP A 48 9.36 0.87 24.76
CA ASP A 48 8.19 1.70 25.00
C ASP A 48 8.52 2.82 26.01
N ASP A 49 7.83 3.96 25.87
CA ASP A 49 7.64 5.06 26.83
C ASP A 49 8.61 6.29 26.87
N ASP A 50 7.96 7.45 26.69
CA ASP A 50 8.15 8.79 27.29
C ASP A 50 9.36 9.74 27.03
N GLU A 51 8.96 10.97 26.67
CA GLU A 51 9.49 12.33 26.95
C GLU A 51 10.99 12.74 26.84
N GLU A 52 11.15 13.95 26.28
CA GLU A 52 12.27 14.92 26.31
C GLU A 52 13.74 14.47 26.29
N ASP A 53 14.47 14.89 25.25
CA ASP A 53 15.45 16.00 25.33
C ASP A 53 16.37 15.96 24.10
N GLY A 54 16.72 17.16 23.61
CA GLY A 54 17.40 17.32 22.33
C GLY A 54 18.90 17.06 22.39
N VAL A 55 19.45 16.43 21.35
CA VAL A 55 20.83 16.70 20.92
C VAL A 55 20.93 16.69 19.40
N LYS A 56 21.50 17.79 18.92
CA LYS A 56 21.78 18.12 17.53
C LYS A 56 22.91 17.22 17.02
N SER A 57 22.73 16.60 15.86
CA SER A 57 23.88 16.20 15.03
C SER A 57 23.64 16.69 13.61
N GLY A 58 24.28 17.81 13.28
CA GLY A 58 24.35 18.31 11.92
C GLY A 58 25.20 17.39 11.06
N SER A 59 24.71 17.09 9.86
CA SER A 59 25.56 16.74 8.73
C SER A 59 25.06 17.56 7.55
N SER A 60 25.79 18.65 7.33
CA SER A 60 25.75 19.44 6.11
C SER A 60 26.38 18.60 5.00
N SER A 61 25.67 18.45 3.87
CA SER A 61 26.31 18.15 2.60
C SER A 61 25.55 18.92 1.53
N GLU A 62 26.16 20.03 1.15
CA GLU A 62 25.86 20.81 -0.02
C GLU A 62 26.46 20.06 -1.22
N ASP A 63 25.64 19.76 -2.22
CA ASP A 63 26.12 19.45 -3.57
C ASP A 63 25.21 20.20 -4.55
N GLY A 64 25.82 21.09 -5.32
CA GLY A 64 25.16 21.94 -6.30
C GLY A 64 25.68 21.65 -7.70
N SER A 65 25.11 22.37 -8.68
CA SER A 65 25.56 22.48 -10.08
C SER A 65 25.05 21.32 -10.98
N SER A 66 24.51 21.50 -12.20
CA SER A 66 24.14 22.64 -13.06
C SER A 66 23.46 22.07 -14.32
N GLU A 67 22.54 22.85 -14.94
CA GLU A 67 22.37 23.18 -16.39
C GLU A 67 22.50 22.06 -17.47
N GLU A 68 21.85 21.99 -18.65
CA GLU A 68 21.03 22.79 -19.60
C GLU A 68 20.28 21.71 -20.45
N SER A 69 18.99 21.81 -20.76
CA SER A 69 18.43 22.37 -22.01
C SER A 69 18.23 21.43 -23.22
N SER A 70 17.13 21.76 -23.91
CA SER A 70 16.89 21.64 -25.35
C SER A 70 16.17 20.39 -25.86
N GLY A 71 15.11 20.64 -26.64
CA GLY A 71 14.52 19.64 -27.52
C GLY A 71 13.00 19.67 -27.63
N GLU A 72 12.47 20.74 -28.22
CA GLU A 72 11.11 20.90 -28.73
C GLU A 72 10.68 19.73 -29.63
N GLU A 73 9.57 19.09 -29.30
CA GLU A 73 8.64 18.47 -30.27
C GLU A 73 7.23 18.74 -29.70
N GLU A 74 6.56 19.78 -30.20
CA GLU A 74 5.15 20.03 -29.96
C GLU A 74 4.30 18.88 -30.54
N ALA A 75 4.23 17.76 -29.83
CA ALA A 75 3.04 16.93 -29.88
C ALA A 75 1.96 17.73 -29.16
N LYS A 76 1.09 18.41 -29.92
CA LYS A 76 -0.07 19.14 -29.40
C LYS A 76 -0.85 18.24 -28.43
N LYS A 77 -0.54 18.33 -27.14
CA LYS A 77 -1.26 17.61 -26.08
C LYS A 77 -2.68 18.12 -26.15
N ALA A 78 -3.62 17.23 -26.43
CA ALA A 78 -5.05 17.56 -26.49
C ALA A 78 -5.41 18.34 -25.23
N LYS A 79 -5.99 19.54 -25.38
CA LYS A 79 -6.20 20.43 -24.26
C LYS A 79 -7.44 19.95 -23.50
N GLY A 80 -7.28 19.61 -22.24
CA GLY A 80 -8.38 19.17 -21.39
C GLY A 80 -8.94 17.79 -21.77
N VAL A 81 -10.26 17.72 -22.02
CA VAL A 81 -11.03 16.46 -22.18
C VAL A 81 -11.03 15.96 -23.64
N GLU A 82 -10.40 16.70 -24.57
CA GLU A 82 -10.40 16.43 -26.02
C GLU A 82 -9.89 15.03 -26.43
N GLY A 83 -9.14 14.34 -25.56
CA GLY A 83 -8.67 12.96 -25.78
C GLY A 83 -9.39 11.88 -24.98
N LEU A 84 -10.29 12.25 -24.06
CA LEU A 84 -10.95 11.31 -23.13
C LEU A 84 -12.36 10.91 -23.60
N ILE A 85 -13.01 11.74 -24.42
CA ILE A 85 -14.33 11.46 -24.97
C ILE A 85 -14.18 10.96 -26.40
N GLU A 86 -14.75 9.79 -26.68
CA GLU A 86 -14.88 9.26 -28.03
C GLU A 86 -15.91 10.10 -28.81
N ILE A 87 -15.45 10.79 -29.84
CA ILE A 87 -16.30 11.68 -30.64
C ILE A 87 -16.82 10.89 -31.86
N GLU A 88 -18.04 10.38 -31.75
CA GLU A 88 -18.78 9.66 -32.80
C GLU A 88 -19.41 10.62 -33.83
N ASN A 89 -18.65 11.59 -34.33
CA ASN A 89 -19.14 12.48 -35.38
C ASN A 89 -18.86 11.85 -36.77
N PRO A 90 -19.89 11.43 -37.53
CA PRO A 90 -19.71 10.76 -38.82
C PRO A 90 -19.08 11.65 -39.91
N ASN A 91 -19.10 12.98 -39.73
CA ASN A 91 -18.44 13.92 -40.65
C ASN A 91 -17.04 14.35 -40.18
N ARG A 92 -16.52 13.78 -39.09
CA ARG A 92 -15.20 14.15 -38.56
C ARG A 92 -14.09 13.41 -39.32
N ALA A 93 -13.24 14.18 -40.01
CA ALA A 93 -12.05 13.65 -40.65
C ALA A 93 -11.03 13.16 -39.60
N LEU A 94 -10.85 11.85 -39.48
CA LEU A 94 -9.81 11.24 -38.65
C LEU A 94 -8.52 11.09 -39.46
N HIS A 95 -7.50 11.88 -39.13
CA HIS A 95 -6.17 11.76 -39.75
C HIS A 95 -5.45 10.53 -39.16
N LYS A 96 -5.52 9.39 -39.86
CA LYS A 96 -4.76 8.19 -39.50
C LYS A 96 -3.28 8.38 -39.92
N PRO A 97 -2.30 8.16 -39.02
CA PRO A 97 -0.89 8.22 -39.42
C PRO A 97 -0.60 7.10 -40.41
N LYS A 98 -0.01 7.47 -41.56
CA LYS A 98 0.35 6.55 -42.64
C LYS A 98 1.53 5.70 -42.16
N LYS A 99 1.29 4.41 -41.92
CA LYS A 99 2.33 3.43 -41.57
C LYS A 99 3.18 3.14 -42.80
N THR A 100 4.40 3.67 -42.87
CA THR A 100 5.41 3.26 -43.85
C THR A 100 6.15 2.04 -43.32
N SER A 101 6.16 0.95 -44.10
CA SER A 101 7.17 -0.13 -44.16
C SER A 101 7.58 -0.93 -42.90
N ALA A 102 6.97 -0.73 -41.72
CA ALA A 102 7.32 -1.53 -40.53
C ALA A 102 6.68 -2.95 -40.49
N GLN A 103 5.74 -3.25 -41.38
CA GLN A 103 4.94 -4.48 -41.30
C GLN A 103 5.53 -5.68 -42.06
N VAL A 104 6.65 -5.52 -42.78
CA VAL A 104 7.29 -6.62 -43.53
C VAL A 104 8.43 -7.29 -42.72
N VAL A 105 8.86 -6.70 -41.61
CA VAL A 105 9.93 -7.26 -40.74
C VAL A 105 9.36 -8.22 -39.67
N THR A 106 8.05 -8.21 -39.43
CA THR A 106 7.42 -8.89 -38.30
C THR A 106 7.40 -10.42 -38.40
N ASP A 107 7.48 -11.00 -39.60
CA ASP A 107 7.33 -12.46 -39.78
C ASP A 107 8.65 -13.22 -39.59
N LYS A 108 9.82 -12.55 -39.63
CA LYS A 108 11.13 -13.18 -39.38
C LYS A 108 11.63 -13.05 -37.94
N GLU A 109 11.06 -12.15 -37.13
CA GLU A 109 11.48 -11.93 -35.74
C GLU A 109 10.65 -12.72 -34.71
N GLN A 110 9.51 -13.30 -35.09
CA GLN A 110 8.70 -14.13 -34.17
C GLN A 110 9.35 -15.46 -33.76
N ALA A 111 10.38 -15.92 -34.48
CA ALA A 111 11.16 -17.11 -34.11
C ALA A 111 12.25 -16.82 -33.07
N ALA A 112 12.55 -15.56 -32.80
CA ALA A 112 13.48 -15.13 -31.76
C ALA A 112 12.72 -14.22 -30.81
N ALA A 113 11.90 -14.81 -29.93
CA ALA A 113 11.31 -14.10 -28.81
C ALA A 113 12.39 -13.20 -28.18
N PRO A 114 12.13 -11.90 -27.99
CA PRO A 114 13.13 -10.96 -27.49
C PRO A 114 13.68 -11.54 -26.20
N GLN A 115 14.98 -11.87 -26.20
CA GLN A 115 15.61 -12.46 -25.04
C GLN A 115 15.60 -11.40 -23.95
N LEU A 116 14.61 -11.48 -23.06
CA LEU A 116 14.51 -10.64 -21.88
C LEU A 116 15.90 -10.53 -21.27
N SER A 117 16.34 -9.30 -21.04
CA SER A 117 17.68 -9.06 -20.53
C SER A 117 17.84 -9.86 -19.24
N ARG A 118 19.06 -10.28 -18.92
CA ARG A 118 19.32 -11.06 -17.69
C ARG A 118 18.67 -10.44 -16.45
N ARG A 119 18.63 -9.10 -16.39
CA ARG A 119 17.95 -8.32 -15.35
C ARG A 119 16.44 -8.53 -15.33
N GLU A 120 15.80 -8.51 -16.50
CA GLU A 120 14.34 -8.70 -16.60
C GLU A 120 13.92 -10.12 -16.21
N ARG A 121 14.74 -11.13 -16.52
CA ARG A 121 14.46 -12.52 -16.09
C ARG A 121 14.53 -12.65 -14.57
N GLU A 122 15.57 -12.11 -13.95
CA GLU A 122 15.72 -12.12 -12.49
C GLU A 122 14.60 -11.33 -11.79
N GLU A 123 14.16 -10.19 -12.37
CA GLU A 123 13.02 -9.42 -11.86
C GLU A 123 11.70 -10.20 -11.92
N ILE A 124 11.43 -10.86 -13.04
CA ILE A 124 10.22 -11.69 -13.23
C ILE A 124 10.24 -12.90 -12.28
N GLU A 125 11.39 -13.55 -12.10
CA GLU A 125 11.52 -14.65 -11.14
C GLU A 125 11.33 -14.19 -9.70
N LYS A 126 11.88 -13.03 -9.33
CA LYS A 126 11.65 -12.41 -8.02
C LYS A 126 10.17 -12.11 -7.79
N GLN A 127 9.47 -11.57 -8.79
CA GLN A 127 8.03 -11.32 -8.72
C GLN A 127 7.24 -12.63 -8.59
N ARG A 128 7.58 -13.65 -9.39
CA ARG A 128 6.94 -14.98 -9.33
C ARG A 128 7.14 -15.64 -7.97
N ASN A 129 8.33 -15.56 -7.39
CA ASN A 129 8.64 -16.12 -6.08
C ASN A 129 7.87 -15.42 -4.96
N LYS A 130 7.77 -14.08 -5.01
CA LYS A 130 6.94 -13.31 -4.09
C LYS A 130 5.47 -13.70 -4.18
N ALA A 131 4.91 -13.70 -5.40
CA ALA A 131 3.52 -14.10 -5.62
C ALA A 131 3.26 -15.55 -5.18
N HIS A 132 4.21 -16.46 -5.39
CA HIS A 132 4.11 -17.83 -4.94
C HIS A 132 4.13 -17.94 -3.40
N TYR A 133 5.02 -17.20 -2.74
CA TYR A 133 5.06 -17.13 -1.28
C TYR A 133 3.76 -16.57 -0.71
N GLU A 134 3.24 -15.46 -1.25
CA GLU A 134 1.96 -14.88 -0.86
C GLU A 134 0.81 -15.87 -1.05
N LYS A 135 0.79 -16.59 -2.18
CA LYS A 135 -0.20 -17.64 -2.44
C LYS A 135 -0.13 -18.76 -1.42
N LEU A 136 1.05 -19.25 -1.07
CA LEU A 136 1.24 -20.28 -0.04
C LEU A 136 0.86 -19.76 1.35
N HIS A 137 1.16 -18.50 1.65
CA HIS A 137 0.83 -17.89 2.92
C HIS A 137 -0.68 -17.72 3.08
N ALA A 138 -1.36 -17.22 2.05
CA ALA A 138 -2.81 -17.13 1.97
C ALA A 138 -3.49 -18.51 2.05
N ALA A 139 -2.88 -19.54 1.46
CA ALA A 139 -3.35 -20.92 1.58
C ALA A 139 -3.10 -21.55 2.97
N GLY A 140 -2.41 -20.86 3.88
CA GLY A 140 -2.09 -21.40 5.20
C GLY A 140 -0.98 -22.45 5.19
N LEU A 141 -0.20 -22.54 4.11
CA LEU A 141 0.82 -23.57 3.93
C LEU A 141 2.20 -23.15 4.46
N THR A 142 2.46 -21.85 4.62
CA THR A 142 3.70 -21.39 5.26
C THR A 142 3.67 -21.62 6.77
N GLU A 143 4.82 -21.85 7.38
CA GLU A 143 4.92 -22.13 8.83
C GLU A 143 4.30 -21.04 9.69
N GLN A 144 4.47 -19.77 9.28
CA GLN A 144 3.86 -18.61 9.94
C GLN A 144 2.32 -18.69 9.91
N ALA A 145 1.72 -18.90 8.73
CA ALA A 145 0.26 -19.01 8.64
C ALA A 145 -0.28 -20.25 9.35
N ARG A 146 0.45 -21.37 9.31
CA ARG A 146 0.09 -22.57 10.09
C ARG A 146 0.07 -22.29 11.58
N ALA A 147 1.08 -21.57 12.09
CA ALA A 147 1.16 -21.20 13.50
C ALA A 147 -0.02 -20.27 13.89
N ASP A 148 -0.34 -19.29 13.06
CA ASP A 148 -1.47 -18.38 13.33
C ASP A 148 -2.82 -19.09 13.26
N LEU A 149 -3.01 -19.99 12.29
CA LEU A 149 -4.20 -20.85 12.25
C LEU A 149 -4.29 -21.76 13.48
N ALA A 150 -3.17 -22.33 13.94
CA ALA A 150 -3.13 -23.15 15.15
C ALA A 150 -3.49 -22.32 16.40
N ARG A 151 -2.96 -21.11 16.53
CA ARG A 151 -3.32 -20.16 17.61
C ARG A 151 -4.82 -19.86 17.59
N LEU A 152 -5.38 -19.54 16.43
CA LEU A 152 -6.82 -19.30 16.28
C LEU A 152 -7.65 -20.55 16.61
N ALA A 153 -7.18 -21.74 16.24
CA ALA A 153 -7.87 -22.99 16.57
C ALA A 153 -7.92 -23.24 18.09
N ILE A 154 -6.83 -22.94 18.82
CA ILE A 154 -6.81 -23.03 20.29
C ILE A 154 -7.85 -22.08 20.90
N ILE A 155 -7.92 -20.84 20.44
CA ILE A 155 -8.90 -19.85 20.92
C ILE A 155 -10.33 -20.32 20.63
N ARG A 156 -10.60 -20.85 19.44
CA ARG A 156 -11.92 -21.41 19.10
C ARG A 156 -12.30 -22.54 20.04
N LYS A 157 -11.39 -23.51 20.28
CA LYS A 157 -11.61 -24.60 21.24
C LYS A 157 -11.90 -24.09 22.64
N GLN A 158 -11.12 -23.14 23.14
CA GLN A 158 -11.35 -22.55 24.46
C GLN A 158 -12.72 -21.87 24.53
N ARG A 159 -13.14 -21.13 23.50
CA ARG A 159 -14.47 -20.50 23.46
C ARG A 159 -15.59 -21.52 23.44
N GLU A 160 -15.46 -22.58 22.64
CA GLU A 160 -16.42 -23.66 22.56
C GLU A 160 -16.52 -24.42 23.89
N GLU A 161 -15.40 -24.76 24.53
CA GLU A 161 -15.37 -25.42 25.83
C GLU A 161 -15.99 -24.54 26.93
N GLN A 162 -15.70 -23.24 26.94
CA GLN A 162 -16.31 -22.30 27.88
C GLN A 162 -17.82 -22.15 27.64
N ALA A 163 -18.26 -22.12 26.38
CA ALA A 163 -19.68 -22.09 26.05
C ALA A 163 -20.39 -23.38 26.47
N ARG A 164 -19.75 -24.55 26.25
CA ARG A 164 -20.26 -25.85 26.71
C ARG A 164 -20.36 -25.92 28.23
N LYS A 165 -19.30 -25.53 28.96
CA LYS A 165 -19.31 -25.46 30.44
C LYS A 165 -20.44 -24.56 30.95
N LYS A 166 -20.59 -23.36 30.41
CA LYS A 166 -21.69 -22.44 30.77
C LYS A 166 -23.07 -23.03 30.45
N ALA A 167 -23.23 -23.74 29.34
CA ALA A 167 -24.49 -24.38 28.99
C ALA A 167 -24.82 -25.55 29.94
N GLU A 168 -23.84 -26.38 30.29
CA GLU A 168 -24.00 -27.48 31.25
C GLU A 168 -24.32 -26.96 32.66
N GLU A 169 -23.62 -25.93 33.13
CA GLU A 169 -23.89 -25.28 34.41
C GLU A 169 -25.31 -24.71 34.47
N LYS A 170 -25.77 -24.05 33.40
CA LYS A 170 -27.15 -23.57 33.28
C LYS A 170 -28.16 -24.71 33.33
N ARG A 171 -27.94 -25.80 32.57
CA ARG A 171 -28.84 -26.97 32.59
C ARG A 171 -28.91 -27.61 33.98
N LEU A 172 -27.79 -27.71 34.69
CA LEU A 172 -27.76 -28.23 36.06
C LEU A 172 -28.45 -27.27 37.05
N ALA A 173 -28.27 -25.96 36.89
CA ALA A 173 -28.96 -24.97 37.70
C ALA A 173 -30.47 -25.00 37.47
N ASP A 174 -30.91 -25.09 36.22
CA ASP A 174 -32.33 -25.20 35.84
C ASP A 174 -32.94 -26.51 36.34
N ALA A 175 -32.22 -27.63 36.25
CA ALA A 175 -32.66 -28.90 36.80
C ALA A 175 -32.77 -28.88 38.33
N LYS A 176 -31.82 -28.24 39.03
CA LYS A 176 -31.87 -28.03 40.48
C LYS A 176 -33.04 -27.11 40.87
N ALA A 177 -33.27 -26.02 40.14
CA ALA A 177 -34.39 -25.11 40.38
C ALA A 177 -35.74 -25.81 40.15
N ALA A 178 -35.87 -26.59 39.07
CA ALA A 178 -37.06 -27.38 38.79
C ALA A 178 -37.32 -28.49 39.83
N ALA A 179 -36.26 -29.11 40.36
CA ALA A 179 -36.37 -30.08 41.44
C ALA A 179 -36.77 -29.42 42.77
N ALA A 180 -36.26 -28.23 43.08
CA ALA A 180 -36.63 -27.47 44.26
C ALA A 180 -38.08 -26.95 44.19
N ALA A 181 -38.58 -26.60 43.01
CA ALA A 181 -39.96 -26.15 42.81
C ALA A 181 -41.01 -27.28 42.87
N LYS A 182 -40.59 -28.55 42.78
CA LYS A 182 -41.47 -29.74 42.87
C LYS A 182 -41.57 -30.32 44.28
N LYS A 183 -40.83 -29.77 45.24
CA LYS A 183 -40.77 -30.23 46.63
C LYS A 183 -41.52 -29.26 47.54
#